data_AF-A0A7J7LH09-F1
#
_entry.id   AF-A0A7J7LH09-F1
#
_cell.length_a   1.000
_cell.length_b   1.000
_cell.length_c   1.000
_cell.angle_alpha   90.00
_cell.angle_beta   90.00
_cell.angle_gamma   90.00
#
_symmetry.space_group_name_H-M   'P 1'
#
loop_
_entity.id
_entity.type
_entity.pdbx_description
1 polymer ?
#
loop_
_entity_poly.entity_id
_entity_poly.type
_entity_poly.pdbx_seq_one_letter_code
_entity_poly.pdbx_strand_id
1 'polypeptide(L)' 'MVGVRRRIHENLELGFEEFETSKLIRAELDKMGIPYKHPVAVAVAGVLGYIGTGGSSFIALRANMDALPMQWYQIYTI' A
#
# COMPACT_ATOMS: atom_id res chain seq x y z
N MET A 1 8.94 9.29 -8.93
CA MET A 1 8.18 8.02 -8.78
C MET A 1 9.04 6.78 -8.49
N VAL A 2 10.31 6.72 -8.94
CA VAL A 2 11.19 5.54 -8.71
C VAL A 2 11.49 5.25 -7.23
N GLY A 3 11.66 6.29 -6.40
CA GLY A 3 12.04 6.12 -4.99
C GLY A 3 11.01 5.38 -4.13
N VAL A 4 9.72 5.71 -4.25
CA VAL A 4 8.64 5.04 -3.48
C VAL A 4 8.56 3.57 -3.85
N ARG A 5 8.55 3.25 -5.15
CA ARG A 5 8.54 1.87 -5.63
C ARG A 5 9.74 1.10 -5.07
N ARG A 6 10.94 1.68 -5.10
CA ARG A 6 12.16 1.05 -4.59
C ARG A 6 12.06 0.75 -3.09
N ARG A 7 11.58 1.69 -2.28
CA ARG A 7 11.39 1.49 -0.83
C ARG A 7 10.42 0.35 -0.51
N ILE A 8 9.35 0.22 -1.28
CA ILE A 8 8.38 -0.88 -1.14
C ILE A 8 9.03 -2.21 -1.51
N HIS A 9 9.82 -2.27 -2.59
CA HIS A 9 10.50 -3.51 -3.01
C HIS A 9 11.68 -3.89 -2.09
N GLU A 10 12.28 -2.94 -1.39
CA GLU A 10 13.35 -3.20 -0.41
C GLU A 10 12.81 -3.75 0.92
N ASN A 11 11.54 -3.48 1.26
CA ASN A 11 10.88 -3.98 2.48
C ASN A 11 9.54 -4.63 2.11
N LEU A 12 9.61 -5.83 1.54
CA LEU A 12 8.44 -6.61 1.17
C LEU A 12 7.75 -7.15 2.45
N GLU A 13 6.51 -6.75 2.68
CA GLU A 13 5.67 -7.21 3.77
C GLU A 13 4.58 -8.16 3.24
N LEU A 14 4.27 -9.22 3.99
CA LEU A 14 3.23 -10.19 3.61
C LEU A 14 1.83 -9.62 3.81
N GLY A 15 0.85 -10.30 3.22
CA GLY A 15 -0.56 -9.97 3.40
C GLY A 15 -0.95 -9.83 4.87
N PHE A 16 -1.64 -8.73 5.21
CA PHE A 16 -2.08 -8.35 6.56
C PHE A 16 -0.99 -7.85 7.52
N GLU A 17 0.27 -7.83 7.09
CA GLU A 17 1.42 -7.39 7.89
C GLU A 17 2.10 -6.14 7.31
N GLU A 18 1.42 -5.40 6.42
CA GLU A 18 1.97 -4.29 5.65
C GLU A 18 2.07 -2.97 6.45
N PHE A 19 2.65 -3.04 7.65
CA PHE A 19 2.71 -1.92 8.60
C PHE A 19 3.53 -0.74 8.07
N GLU A 20 4.74 -1.01 7.57
CA GLU A 20 5.63 0.02 7.06
C GLU A 20 5.21 0.53 5.68
N THR A 21 4.66 -0.36 4.84
CA THR A 21 4.11 0.00 3.52
C THR A 21 2.88 0.89 3.67
N SER A 22 1.96 0.55 4.57
CA SER A 22 0.79 1.39 4.89
C SER A 22 1.22 2.77 5.43
N LYS A 23 2.21 2.80 6.33
CA LYS A 23 2.77 4.03 6.88
C LYS A 23 3.42 4.91 5.81
N LEU A 24 4.15 4.31 4.87
CA LEU A 24 4.74 5.03 3.73
C LEU A 24 3.64 5.70 2.89
N ILE A 25 2.57 4.98 2.59
CA ILE A 25 1.47 5.51 1.77
C ILE A 25 0.74 6.64 2.48
N ARG A 26 0.48 6.51 3.79
CA ARG A 26 -0.09 7.59 4.60
C ARG A 26 0.78 8.84 4.57
N ALA A 27 2.10 8.69 4.71
CA ALA A 27 3.02 9.82 4.64
C ALA A 27 3.04 10.49 3.26
N GLU A 28 2.88 9.73 2.16
CA GLU A 28 2.75 10.32 0.83
C GLU A 28 1.40 11.01 0.63
N LEU A 29 0.30 10.45 1.15
CA LEU A 29 -1.02 11.11 1.14
C LEU A 29 -1.02 12.40 1.96
N ASP A 30 -0.37 12.42 3.13
CA ASP A 30 -0.18 13.60 3.97
C ASP A 30 0.57 14.71 3.21
N LYS A 31 1.66 14.36 2.51
CA LYS A 31 2.40 15.32 1.67
C LYS A 31 1.56 15.90 0.53
N MET A 32 0.64 15.12 0.00
CA MET A 32 -0.27 15.53 -1.06
C MET A 32 -1.50 16.28 -0.52
N GLY A 33 -1.68 16.37 0.80
CA GLY A 33 -2.86 16.97 1.44
C GLY A 33 -4.14 16.17 1.19
N ILE A 34 -4.04 14.87 0.93
CA ILE A 34 -5.18 14.01 0.63
C ILE A 34 -5.73 13.42 1.93
N PRO A 35 -6.98 13.71 2.32
CA PRO A 35 -7.58 13.10 3.49
C PRO A 35 -7.78 11.59 3.28
N TYR A 36 -7.49 10.80 4.31
CA TYR A 36 -7.65 9.35 4.30
C TYR A 36 -8.21 8.81 5.60
N LYS A 37 -8.73 7.57 5.54
CA LYS A 37 -9.09 6.77 6.70
C LYS A 37 -8.14 5.58 6.82
N HIS A 38 -7.75 5.28 8.06
CA HIS A 38 -6.92 4.14 8.44
C HIS A 38 -7.11 3.85 9.95
N PRO A 39 -7.17 2.58 10.39
CA PRO A 39 -7.22 1.37 9.57
C PRO A 39 -8.60 1.18 8.94
N VAL A 40 -8.65 0.54 7.76
CA VAL A 40 -9.89 0.21 7.07
C VAL A 40 -9.88 -1.29 6.73
N ALA A 41 -11.01 -1.96 6.99
CA ALA A 41 -11.21 -3.41 6.85
C ALA A 41 -10.51 -4.28 7.92
N VAL A 42 -10.67 -5.60 7.81
CA VAL A 42 -10.08 -6.62 8.71
C VAL A 42 -8.55 -6.60 8.65
N ALA A 43 -7.98 -6.06 7.57
CA ALA A 43 -6.55 -5.83 7.44
C ALA A 43 -6.15 -4.55 8.19
N VAL A 44 -5.34 -4.73 9.24
CA VAL A 44 -4.80 -3.65 10.09
C VAL A 44 -4.06 -2.57 9.26
N ALA A 45 -3.60 -2.90 8.05
CA ALA A 45 -2.86 -2.02 7.16
C ALA A 45 -3.70 -1.21 6.14
N GLY A 46 -5.01 -1.46 6.00
CA GLY A 46 -5.81 -0.85 4.93
C GLY A 46 -5.89 0.68 5.00
N VAL A 47 -5.80 1.36 3.85
CA VAL A 47 -5.89 2.82 3.70
C VAL A 47 -6.91 3.19 2.63
N LEU A 48 -7.79 4.14 2.92
CA LEU A 48 -8.77 4.68 1.98
C LEU A 48 -8.63 6.20 1.87
N GLY A 49 -8.14 6.69 0.73
CA GLY A 49 -7.99 8.12 0.42
C GLY A 49 -9.20 8.67 -0.34
N TYR A 50 -9.48 9.96 -0.15
CA TYR A 50 -10.60 10.65 -0.79
C TYR A 50 -10.11 11.89 -1.51
N ILE A 51 -10.49 12.04 -2.78
CA ILE A 51 -10.20 13.22 -3.59
C ILE A 51 -11.51 13.68 -4.21
N GLY A 52 -11.82 14.98 -4.09
CA GLY A 52 -13.04 15.59 -4.62
C GLY A 52 -14.10 15.84 -3.56
N THR A 53 -15.35 16.03 -4.00
CA THR A 53 -16.45 16.55 -3.17
C THR A 53 -17.29 15.46 -2.47
N GLY A 54 -17.07 14.18 -2.79
CA GLY A 54 -17.87 13.06 -2.26
C GLY A 54 -19.28 12.94 -2.86
N GLY A 55 -19.56 13.64 -3.97
CA GLY A 55 -20.84 13.61 -4.69
C GLY A 55 -21.04 12.38 -5.58
N SER A 56 -22.18 12.33 -6.27
CA SER A 56 -22.50 11.28 -7.25
C SER A 56 -21.57 11.32 -8.46
N SER A 57 -21.37 10.16 -9.09
CA SER A 57 -20.36 9.90 -10.14
C SER A 57 -18.93 10.04 -9.62
N PHE A 58 -18.41 8.94 -9.06
CA PHE A 58 -17.03 8.86 -8.61
C PHE A 58 -16.30 7.69 -9.25
N ILE A 59 -14.97 7.77 -9.26
CA ILE A 59 -14.07 6.69 -9.70
C ILE A 59 -13.35 6.17 -8.45
N ALA A 60 -13.37 4.86 -8.24
CA ALA A 60 -12.59 4.20 -7.22
C ALA A 60 -11.35 3.54 -7.83
N LEU A 61 -10.18 3.79 -7.24
CA LEU A 61 -8.95 3.08 -7.56
C LEU A 61 -8.63 2.12 -6.42
N ARG A 62 -8.40 0.86 -6.76
CA ARG A 62 -7.96 -0.17 -5.83
C ARG A 62 -6.54 -0.60 -6.19
N ALA A 63 -5.69 -0.67 -5.18
CA ALA A 63 -4.36 -1.25 -5.28
C ALA A 63 -4.14 -2.23 -4.12
N ASN A 64 -3.44 -3.32 -4.41
CA ASN A 64 -2.90 -4.23 -3.41
C ASN A 64 -1.42 -3.89 -3.17
N MET A 65 -0.94 -4.13 -1.97
CA MET A 65 0.38 -3.68 -1.50
C MET A 65 1.21 -4.82 -0.90
N ASP A 66 0.58 -5.99 -0.73
CA ASP A 66 1.19 -7.18 -0.17
C ASP A 66 2.20 -7.81 -1.12
N ALA A 67 3.27 -8.33 -0.52
CA ALA A 67 4.20 -9.20 -1.20
C ALA A 67 3.73 -10.65 -1.15
N LEU A 68 4.13 -11.41 -2.17
CA LEU A 68 3.98 -12.86 -2.15
C LEU A 68 5.12 -13.50 -1.35
N PRO A 69 4.87 -14.63 -0.66
CA PRO A 69 5.93 -15.39 -0.02
C PRO A 69 6.98 -15.85 -1.05
N MET A 70 8.26 -15.55 -0.82
CA MET A 70 9.34 -16.09 -1.65
C MET A 70 9.81 -17.45 -1.10
N GLN A 71 9.77 -18.49 -1.93
CA GLN A 71 10.33 -19.80 -1.61
C GLN A 71 11.81 -19.85 -2.02
N TRP A 72 12.68 -20.15 -1.05
CA TRP A 72 14.15 -20.18 -1.21
C TRP A 72 14.70 -21.32 -2.10
N TYR A 73 13.86 -22.25 -2.58
CA TYR A 73 14.32 -23.46 -3.28
C TYR A 73 14.73 -23.29 -4.74
N GLN A 74 14.50 -22.13 -5.37
CA GLN A 74 14.83 -21.92 -6.80
C GLN A 74 16.22 -21.30 -7.05
N ILE A 75 17.01 -21.00 -6.00
CA ILE A 75 18.32 -20.34 -6.16
C ILE A 75 19.45 -21.36 -6.39
N TYR A 76 19.23 -22.66 -6.11
CA TYR A 76 20.25 -23.72 -6.24
C TYR A 76 20.15 -24.53 -7.55
N THR A 77 19.45 -24.05 -8.58
CA THR A 77 19.33 -24.76 -9.87
C THR A 77 19.63 -23.85 -11.05
N ILE A 78 20.76 -23.13 -11.00
CA ILE A 78 21.39 -22.50 -12.16
C ILE A 78 22.88 -22.77 -12.14
#